data_AF-A0A7S7U853-F1
#
_entry.id   AF-A0A7S7U853-F1
#
_cell.length_a   1.000
_cell.length_b   1.000
_cell.length_c   1.000
_cell.angle_alpha   90.00
_cell.angle_beta   90.00
_cell.angle_gamma   90.00
#
_symmetry.space_group_name_H-M   'P 1'
#
loop_
_entity.id
_entity.type
_entity.pdbx_description
1 polymer ?
#
loop_
_entity_poly.entity_id
_entity_poly.type
_entity_poly.pdbx_seq_one_letter_code
_entity_poly.pdbx_strand_id
1 'polypeptide(L)'
;MLRSILLVASAAVMFTATAALADSKSDCQKGLEMIKAELGKKHPAPVKATLRKALSGAENEVTEEDWPECMDYIKTARAALKQ
;
A
#
# COMPACT_ATOMS: atom_id res chain seq x y z
N MET A 1 -30.36 33.98 22.39
CA MET A 1 -29.61 34.07 21.11
C MET A 1 -28.79 32.80 20.96
N LEU A 2 -29.40 31.75 20.42
CA LEU A 2 -28.86 30.38 20.38
C LEU A 2 -28.61 30.00 18.92
N ARG A 3 -27.69 30.70 18.25
CA ARG A 3 -27.45 30.56 16.79
C ARG A 3 -25.98 30.43 16.40
N SER A 4 -25.08 30.15 17.35
CA SER A 4 -23.63 30.19 17.09
C SER A 4 -22.88 28.89 17.38
N ILE A 5 -23.55 27.77 17.65
CA ILE A 5 -22.90 26.49 18.03
C ILE A 5 -23.08 25.40 16.95
N LEU A 6 -23.08 25.76 15.67
CA LEU A 6 -23.28 24.77 14.58
C LEU A 6 -22.26 24.89 13.43
N LEU A 7 -21.04 25.39 13.71
CA LEU A 7 -20.01 25.60 12.68
C LEU A 7 -18.63 25.02 12.99
N VAL A 8 -18.52 24.03 13.89
CA VAL A 8 -17.22 23.43 14.26
C VAL A 8 -17.13 21.92 13.96
N ALA A 9 -18.22 21.24 13.61
CA ALA A 9 -18.22 19.78 13.46
C ALA A 9 -17.77 19.24 12.09
N SER A 10 -17.56 20.10 11.08
CA SER A 10 -17.36 19.64 9.68
C SER A 10 -15.90 19.40 9.29
N ALA A 11 -14.92 19.89 10.06
CA ALA A 11 -13.51 19.84 9.67
C ALA A 11 -12.80 18.52 10.05
N ALA A 12 -13.31 17.75 11.01
CA ALA A 12 -12.61 16.58 11.55
C ALA A 12 -12.61 15.36 10.61
N VAL A 13 -13.56 15.26 9.68
CA VAL A 13 -13.73 14.05 8.83
C VAL A 13 -12.76 14.03 7.64
N MET A 14 -12.27 15.19 7.18
CA MET A 14 -11.36 15.26 6.03
C MET A 14 -9.90 14.91 6.37
N PHE A 15 -9.51 14.93 7.65
CA PHE A 15 -8.14 14.62 8.06
C PHE A 15 -7.85 13.11 8.15
N THR A 16 -8.86 12.26 8.24
CA THR A 16 -8.65 10.81 8.43
C THR A 16 -8.34 10.08 7.12
N ALA A 17 -9.00 10.46 6.02
CA ALA A 17 -8.79 9.82 4.71
C ALA A 17 -7.39 10.10 4.14
N THR A 18 -6.86 11.31 4.36
CA THR A 18 -5.52 11.71 3.91
C THR A 18 -4.41 10.98 4.65
N ALA A 19 -4.58 10.74 5.96
CA ALA A 19 -3.64 9.96 6.76
C ALA A 19 -3.56 8.49 6.30
N ALA A 20 -4.70 7.86 5.99
CA ALA A 20 -4.74 6.49 5.50
C ALA A 20 -4.06 6.32 4.13
N LEU A 21 -4.19 7.31 3.24
CA LEU A 21 -3.52 7.32 1.94
C LEU A 21 -2.01 7.60 2.03
N ALA A 22 -1.58 8.46 2.95
CA ALA A 22 -0.16 8.70 3.18
C ALA A 22 0.54 7.46 3.78
N ASP A 23 -0.16 6.74 4.66
CA ASP A 23 0.29 5.48 5.24
C ASP A 23 0.48 4.41 4.15
N SER A 24 -0.51 4.24 3.27
CA SER A 24 -0.41 3.28 2.16
C SER A 24 0.70 3.59 1.17
N LYS A 25 0.98 4.88 0.88
CA LYS A 25 2.14 5.27 0.05
C LYS A 25 3.47 4.82 0.66
N SER A 26 3.73 5.20 1.91
CA SER A 26 4.96 4.84 2.61
C SER A 26 5.11 3.31 2.70
N ASP A 27 4.03 2.61 3.00
CA ASP A 27 4.06 1.16 3.17
C ASP A 27 4.18 0.38 1.87
N CYS A 28 3.59 0.88 0.78
CA CYS A 28 3.82 0.40 -0.58
C CYS A 28 5.31 0.49 -0.94
N GLN A 29 5.95 1.65 -0.72
CA GLN A 29 7.37 1.86 -1.01
C GLN A 29 8.27 0.91 -0.21
N LYS A 30 8.02 0.72 1.09
CA LYS A 30 8.74 -0.28 1.91
C LYS A 30 8.49 -1.71 1.40
N GLY A 31 7.27 -1.99 0.95
CA GLY A 31 6.87 -3.27 0.38
C GLY A 31 7.65 -3.61 -0.89
N LEU A 32 7.83 -2.64 -1.80
CA LEU A 32 8.63 -2.80 -3.02
C LEU A 32 10.07 -3.22 -2.70
N GLU A 33 10.72 -2.52 -1.77
CA GLU A 33 12.08 -2.84 -1.35
C GLU A 33 12.18 -4.23 -0.70
N MET A 34 11.16 -4.63 0.06
CA MET A 34 11.05 -6.00 0.57
C MET A 34 10.98 -7.01 -0.58
N ILE A 35 10.12 -6.81 -1.59
CA ILE A 35 9.98 -7.75 -2.71
C ILE A 35 11.29 -7.87 -3.48
N LYS A 36 11.97 -6.75 -3.76
CA LYS A 36 13.28 -6.73 -4.42
C LYS A 36 14.32 -7.52 -3.63
N ALA A 37 14.36 -7.34 -2.31
CA ALA A 37 15.27 -8.08 -1.43
C ALA A 37 14.95 -9.60 -1.44
N GLU A 38 13.68 -9.98 -1.37
CA GLU A 38 13.26 -11.39 -1.40
C GLU A 38 13.57 -12.08 -2.74
N LEU A 39 13.47 -11.37 -3.86
CA LEU A 39 13.85 -11.91 -5.18
C LEU A 39 15.35 -12.27 -5.27
N GLY A 40 16.20 -11.61 -4.48
CA GLY A 40 17.62 -11.93 -4.31
C GLY A 40 17.88 -13.21 -3.50
N LYS A 41 16.88 -13.73 -2.78
CA LYS A 41 17.01 -14.95 -1.96
C LYS A 41 16.66 -16.22 -2.75
N LYS A 42 16.95 -17.36 -2.12
CA LYS A 42 16.52 -18.68 -2.59
C LYS A 42 15.08 -18.94 -2.13
N HIS A 43 14.16 -18.94 -3.08
CA HIS A 43 12.76 -19.29 -2.91
C HIS A 43 12.35 -20.32 -3.96
N PRO A 44 11.30 -21.15 -3.71
CA PRO A 44 10.72 -22.01 -4.72
C PRO A 44 10.34 -21.23 -5.99
N ALA A 45 10.47 -21.86 -7.16
CA ALA A 45 10.16 -21.21 -8.43
C ALA A 45 8.76 -20.58 -8.49
N PRO A 46 7.69 -21.20 -7.95
CA PRO A 46 6.36 -20.59 -7.90
C PRO A 46 6.32 -19.31 -7.05
N VAL A 47 7.00 -19.30 -5.90
CA VAL A 47 7.10 -18.12 -5.03
C VAL A 47 7.83 -16.99 -5.77
N LYS A 48 8.95 -17.28 -6.44
CA LYS A 48 9.67 -16.27 -7.24
C LYS A 48 8.83 -15.72 -8.39
N ALA A 49 7.99 -16.54 -9.02
CA ALA A 49 7.09 -16.06 -10.07
C ALA A 49 6.05 -15.09 -9.52
N THR A 50 5.42 -15.41 -8.39
CA THR A 50 4.46 -14.53 -7.71
C THR A 50 5.12 -13.22 -7.26
N LEU A 51 6.33 -13.29 -6.68
CA LEU A 51 7.07 -12.09 -6.26
C LEU A 51 7.38 -11.16 -7.44
N ARG A 52 7.80 -11.68 -8.60
CA ARG A 52 8.05 -10.84 -9.79
C ARG A 52 6.77 -10.19 -10.32
N LYS A 53 5.67 -10.95 -10.36
CA LYS A 53 4.37 -10.41 -10.81
C LYS A 53 3.88 -9.32 -9.85
N ALA A 54 3.96 -9.55 -8.55
CA ALA A 54 3.58 -8.58 -7.54
C ALA A 54 4.46 -7.31 -7.59
N LEU A 55 5.77 -7.47 -7.82
CA LEU A 55 6.66 -6.32 -8.00
C LEU A 55 6.24 -5.46 -9.19
N SER A 56 6.03 -6.09 -10.35
CA SER A 56 5.64 -5.38 -11.57
C SER A 56 4.28 -4.67 -11.42
N GLY A 57 3.30 -5.32 -10.76
CA GLY A 57 2.01 -4.68 -10.47
C GLY A 57 2.19 -3.47 -9.56
N ALA A 58 2.86 -3.64 -8.42
CA ALA A 58 3.12 -2.55 -7.49
C ALA A 58 3.88 -1.37 -8.12
N GLU A 59 4.87 -1.63 -9.00
CA GLU A 59 5.61 -0.56 -9.71
C GLU A 59 4.72 0.22 -10.69
N ASN A 60 3.76 -0.44 -11.35
CA ASN A 60 2.75 0.23 -12.17
C ASN A 60 1.86 1.13 -11.30
N GLU A 61 1.37 0.63 -10.16
CA GLU A 61 0.52 1.41 -9.25
C GLU A 61 1.25 2.61 -8.63
N VAL A 62 2.57 2.52 -8.43
CA VAL A 62 3.38 3.70 -8.03
C VAL A 62 3.37 4.77 -9.12
N THR A 63 3.35 4.37 -10.40
CA THR A 63 3.29 5.30 -11.53
C THR A 63 1.91 5.96 -11.63
N GLU A 64 0.85 5.22 -11.30
CA GLU A 64 -0.54 5.69 -11.29
C GLU A 64 -0.91 6.45 -10.00
N GLU A 65 -0.03 6.42 -8.99
CA GLU A 65 -0.27 6.90 -7.63
C GLU A 65 -1.47 6.23 -6.93
N ASP A 66 -1.83 5.00 -7.33
CA ASP A 66 -2.86 4.19 -6.66
C ASP A 66 -2.25 3.37 -5.50
N TRP A 67 -2.12 4.04 -4.36
CA TRP A 67 -1.49 3.45 -3.17
C TRP A 67 -2.30 2.28 -2.56
N PRO A 68 -3.64 2.33 -2.48
CA PRO A 68 -4.44 1.17 -2.07
C PRO A 68 -4.20 -0.06 -2.94
N GLU A 69 -4.21 0.07 -4.27
CA GLU A 69 -3.98 -1.05 -5.19
C GLU A 69 -2.54 -1.54 -5.11
N CYS A 70 -1.56 -0.64 -4.98
CA CYS A 70 -0.17 -1.04 -4.71
C CYS A 70 -0.09 -1.97 -3.48
N MET A 71 -0.79 -1.61 -2.39
CA MET A 71 -0.79 -2.39 -1.17
C MET A 71 -1.38 -3.80 -1.34
N ASP A 72 -2.28 -4.01 -2.30
CA ASP A 72 -2.83 -5.34 -2.59
C ASP A 72 -1.79 -6.24 -3.29
N TYR A 73 -0.94 -5.69 -4.14
CA TYR A 73 0.24 -6.40 -4.64
C TYR A 73 1.24 -6.72 -3.53
N ILE A 74 1.49 -5.79 -2.59
CA ILE A 74 2.36 -6.05 -1.43
C ILE A 74 1.79 -7.18 -0.55
N LYS A 75 0.48 -7.21 -0.31
CA LYS A 75 -0.19 -8.30 0.44
C LYS A 75 -0.03 -9.63 -0.28
N THR A 76 -0.19 -9.66 -1.60
CA THR A 76 0.01 -10.85 -2.43
C THR A 76 1.44 -11.40 -2.31
N ALA A 77 2.45 -10.53 -2.39
CA ALA A 77 3.85 -10.93 -2.19
C ALA A 77 4.09 -11.50 -0.78
N ARG A 78 3.57 -10.84 0.26
CA ARG A 78 3.68 -11.31 1.66
C ARG A 78 3.00 -12.66 1.86
N ALA A 79 1.87 -12.91 1.19
CA ALA A 79 1.18 -14.20 1.26
C ALA A 79 1.99 -15.32 0.59
N ALA A 80 2.66 -15.04 -0.54
CA ALA A 80 3.50 -16.01 -1.23
C ALA A 80 4.71 -16.45 -0.39
N LEU A 81 5.28 -15.55 0.41
CA LEU A 81 6.44 -15.84 1.27
C LEU A 81 6.12 -16.69 2.50
N LYS A 82 4.82 -16.89 2.81
CA LYS A 82 4.37 -17.74 3.94
C LYS A 82 4.13 -19.20 3.54
N GLN A 83 4.30 -19.53 2.26
CA GLN A 83 4.07 -20.86 1.70
C GLN A 83 5.30 -21.75 1.84
#